data_AF-A0A9P8K2B6-F1
#
_entry.id   AF-A0A9P8K2B6-F1
#
_cell.length_a   1.000
_cell.length_b   1.000
_cell.length_c   1.000
_cell.angle_alpha   90.00
_cell.angle_beta   90.00
_cell.angle_gamma   90.00
#
_symmetry.space_group_name_H-M   'P 1'
#
loop_
_entity.id
_entity.type
_entity.pdbx_description
1 polymer ?
#
loop_
_entity_poly.entity_id
_entity_poly.type
_entity_poly.pdbx_seq_one_letter_code
_entity_poly.pdbx_strand_id
1 'polypeptide(L)'
;MHFMFEKPGYDHLITALYIKGSEFETSDAVFGVKESLIVPLGQATDEHAAKYGVRQGSKILEYDFVLITDQESRDLRESNALRAMRLQGLQMKLWQGLPVPDVD
;
A
#
# COMPACT_ATOMS: atom_id res chain seq x y z
N MET A 1 -1.97 13.02 -1.74
CA MET A 1 -1.66 12.90 -3.19
C MET A 1 -2.00 11.49 -3.63
N HIS A 2 -2.75 11.32 -4.73
CA HIS A 2 -3.19 10.01 -5.20
C HIS A 2 -2.22 9.44 -6.24
N PHE A 3 -2.04 8.12 -6.20
CA PHE A 3 -1.16 7.37 -7.10
C PHE A 3 -1.86 6.12 -7.61
N MET A 4 -1.55 5.76 -8.85
CA MET A 4 -2.00 4.54 -9.51
C MET A 4 -0.82 4.00 -10.31
N PHE A 5 -0.43 2.76 -10.04
CA PHE A 5 0.68 2.09 -10.73
C PHE A 5 0.20 0.80 -11.37
N GLU A 6 0.48 0.66 -12.66
CA GLU A 6 0.15 -0.53 -13.44
C GLU A 6 1.39 -1.04 -14.17
N LYS A 7 1.63 -2.35 -14.05
CA LYS A 7 2.70 -3.05 -14.76
C LYS A 7 2.28 -4.50 -14.98
N PRO A 8 2.35 -5.05 -16.21
CA PRO A 8 1.99 -6.45 -16.46
C PRO A 8 2.75 -7.43 -15.55
N GLY A 9 2.01 -8.37 -14.94
CA GLY A 9 2.51 -9.38 -14.01
C GLY A 9 2.62 -8.91 -12.55
N TYR A 10 2.22 -7.67 -12.25
CA TYR A 10 2.24 -7.07 -10.92
C TYR A 10 0.85 -6.60 -10.53
N ASP A 11 0.55 -6.72 -9.24
CA ASP A 11 -0.72 -6.34 -8.66
C ASP A 11 -0.93 -4.83 -8.80
N HIS A 12 -2.13 -4.45 -9.20
CA HIS A 12 -2.49 -3.05 -9.47
C HIS A 12 -2.53 -2.25 -8.15
N LEU A 13 -1.60 -1.31 -7.99
CA LEU A 13 -1.51 -0.49 -6.77
C LEU A 13 -2.27 0.83 -6.95
N ILE A 14 -3.34 0.99 -6.18
CA ILE A 14 -4.08 2.26 -6.01
C ILE A 14 -3.86 2.72 -4.57
N THR A 15 -3.27 3.90 -4.39
CA THR A 15 -2.91 4.40 -3.06
C THR A 15 -2.87 5.93 -3.00
N ALA A 16 -2.65 6.47 -1.81
CA ALA A 16 -2.41 7.89 -1.60
C ALA A 16 -1.36 8.12 -0.51
N LEU A 17 -0.63 9.22 -0.60
CA LEU A 17 0.28 9.70 0.44
C LEU A 17 -0.29 10.92 1.14
N TYR A 18 -0.11 10.98 2.45
CA TYR A 18 -0.60 12.01 3.35
C TYR A 18 0.58 12.76 3.97
N ILE A 19 0.51 14.08 4.05
CA ILE A 19 1.62 14.88 4.57
C ILE A 19 1.59 14.89 6.10
N LYS A 20 2.71 14.52 6.72
CA LYS A 20 2.88 14.56 8.17
C LYS A 20 2.72 15.98 8.71
N GLY A 21 2.00 16.12 9.82
CA GLY A 21 1.66 17.38 10.46
C GLY A 21 0.44 18.07 9.84
N SER A 22 -0.34 17.37 9.02
CA SER A 22 -1.62 17.90 8.53
C SER A 22 -2.64 17.95 9.67
N GLU A 23 -3.49 18.98 9.69
CA GLU A 23 -4.57 19.14 10.68
C GLU A 23 -5.52 17.93 10.71
N PHE A 24 -5.69 17.25 9.58
CA PHE A 24 -6.60 16.12 9.43
C PHE A 24 -5.89 14.77 9.32
N GLU A 25 -4.61 14.68 9.73
CA GLU A 25 -3.82 13.46 9.66
C GLU A 25 -4.48 12.27 10.37
N THR A 26 -5.10 12.52 11.54
CA THR A 26 -5.71 11.48 12.38
C THR A 26 -7.24 11.46 12.32
N SER A 27 -7.85 12.34 11.53
CA SER A 27 -9.30 12.57 11.50
C SER A 27 -9.89 12.49 10.08
N ASP A 28 -9.22 11.75 9.19
CA ASP A 28 -9.70 11.52 7.83
C ASP A 28 -11.11 10.88 7.83
N ALA A 29 -12.05 11.57 7.18
CA ALA A 29 -13.47 11.23 7.22
C ALA A 29 -13.80 9.90 6.51
N VAL A 30 -12.90 9.39 5.68
CA VAL A 30 -13.07 8.13 4.93
C VAL A 30 -12.20 6.99 5.44
N PHE A 31 -11.53 7.17 6.58
CA PHE A 31 -10.69 6.15 7.24
C PHE A 31 -9.61 5.55 6.32
N GLY A 32 -9.13 6.32 5.33
CA GLY A 32 -8.18 5.85 4.31
C GLY A 32 -6.72 5.94 4.74
N VAL A 33 -6.42 6.70 5.79
CA VAL A 33 -5.06 6.92 6.28
C VAL A 33 -4.51 5.67 6.96
N LYS A 34 -3.36 5.21 6.48
CA LYS A 34 -2.51 4.21 7.14
C LYS A 34 -1.22 4.89 7.57
N GLU A 35 -0.66 4.50 8.72
CA GLU A 35 0.58 5.08 9.25
C GLU A 35 1.74 5.03 8.25
N SER A 36 1.86 3.93 7.48
CA SER A 36 2.89 3.75 6.46
C SER A 36 2.73 4.65 5.22
N LEU A 37 1.62 5.37 5.10
CA LEU A 37 1.32 6.30 4.00
C LEU A 37 1.40 7.77 4.43
N ILE A 38 1.70 8.04 5.71
CA ILE A 38 1.99 9.39 6.21
C ILE A 38 3.48 9.68 6.02
N VAL A 39 3.79 10.71 5.23
CA VAL A 39 5.16 11.02 4.80
C VAL A 39 5.56 12.45 5.17
N PRO A 40 6.79 12.68 5.65
CA PRO A 40 7.30 14.02 5.87
C PRO A 40 7.72 14.68 4.55
N LEU A 41 7.81 16.02 4.57
CA LEU A 41 8.44 16.77 3.49
C LEU A 41 9.87 17.14 3.89
N GLY A 42 10.83 16.71 3.08
CA GLY A 42 12.23 17.13 3.17
C GLY A 42 12.46 18.48 2.48
N GLN A 43 13.73 18.87 2.41
CA GLN A 43 14.17 20.08 1.72
C GLN A 43 15.21 19.75 0.65
N ALA A 44 15.11 20.41 -0.50
CA ALA A 44 16.03 20.26 -1.61
C ALA A 44 17.44 20.71 -1.22
N THR A 45 18.41 19.80 -1.38
CA THR A 45 19.84 20.08 -1.27
C THR A 45 20.38 20.71 -2.56
N ASP A 46 21.66 21.11 -2.56
CA ASP A 46 22.32 21.63 -3.76
C ASP A 46 22.40 20.58 -4.88
N GLU A 47 22.55 19.31 -4.53
CA GLU A 47 22.52 18.19 -5.47
C GLU A 47 21.14 18.07 -6.14
N HIS A 48 20.06 18.23 -5.37
CA HIS A 48 18.71 18.26 -5.91
C HIS A 48 18.50 19.46 -6.83
N ALA A 49 18.99 20.63 -6.43
CA ALA A 49 18.89 21.85 -7.22
C ALA A 49 19.61 21.70 -8.57
N ALA A 50 20.82 21.15 -8.56
CA ALA A 50 21.59 20.89 -9.77
C ALA A 50 20.94 19.81 -10.66
N LYS A 51 20.42 18.73 -10.07
CA LYS A 51 19.86 17.59 -10.82
C LYS A 51 18.48 17.86 -11.41
N TYR A 52 17.60 18.50 -10.65
CA TYR A 52 16.19 18.67 -11.00
C TYR A 52 15.80 20.13 -11.33
N GLY A 53 16.74 21.08 -11.26
CA GLY A 53 16.50 22.48 -11.59
C GLY A 53 15.60 23.22 -10.59
N VAL A 54 15.56 22.75 -9.33
CA VAL A 54 14.73 23.34 -8.27
C VAL A 54 15.54 24.28 -7.38
N ARG A 55 14.89 25.23 -6.70
CA ARG A 55 15.58 26.07 -5.70
C ARG A 55 16.01 25.24 -4.50
N GLN A 56 17.21 25.47 -3.98
CA GLN A 56 17.62 24.95 -2.66
C GLN A 56 16.58 25.32 -1.59
N GLY A 57 16.27 24.37 -0.71
CA GLY A 57 15.24 24.52 0.32
C GLY A 57 13.80 24.37 -0.18
N SER A 58 13.57 24.06 -1.45
CA SER A 58 12.24 23.64 -1.95
C SER A 58 11.78 22.37 -1.23
N LYS A 59 10.47 22.22 -1.00
CA LYS A 59 9.94 21.00 -0.36
C LYS A 59 10.12 19.80 -1.29
N ILE A 60 10.62 18.69 -0.73
CA ILE A 60 10.78 17.41 -1.42
C ILE A 60 9.92 16.36 -0.74
N LEU A 61 9.31 15.50 -1.54
CA LEU A 61 8.64 14.29 -1.09
C LEU A 61 9.32 13.08 -1.72
N GLU A 62 9.80 12.18 -0.89
CA GLU A 62 10.43 10.92 -1.28
C GLU A 62 9.62 9.76 -0.72
N TYR A 63 9.31 8.80 -1.57
CA TYR A 63 8.58 7.60 -1.18
C TYR A 63 8.85 6.47 -2.18
N ASP A 64 9.18 5.29 -1.65
CA ASP A 64 9.38 4.09 -2.45
C ASP A 64 8.10 3.27 -2.50
N PHE A 65 7.59 3.04 -3.71
CA PHE A 65 6.47 2.14 -3.93
C PHE A 65 6.98 0.74 -4.24
N VAL A 66 6.46 -0.25 -3.52
CA VAL A 66 6.75 -1.66 -3.76
C VAL A 66 5.53 -2.30 -4.41
N LEU A 67 5.73 -2.91 -5.57
CA LEU A 67 4.71 -3.71 -6.25
C LEU A 67 5.00 -5.19 -6.03
N ILE A 68 3.99 -5.91 -5.58
CA ILE A 68 4.02 -7.38 -5.52
C ILE A 68 3.54 -7.97 -6.83
N THR A 69 3.97 -9.18 -7.16
CA THR A 69 3.44 -9.87 -8.34
C THR A 69 1.98 -10.25 -8.14
N ASP A 70 1.25 -10.44 -9.24
CA ASP A 70 -0.12 -10.94 -9.19
C ASP A 70 -0.23 -12.28 -8.44
N GLN A 71 0.80 -13.13 -8.56
CA GLN A 71 0.84 -14.43 -7.92
C GLN A 71 1.05 -14.33 -6.42
N GLU A 72 2.05 -13.56 -5.97
CA GLU A 72 2.29 -13.34 -4.53
C GLU A 72 1.06 -12.73 -3.85
N SER A 73 0.37 -11.81 -4.53
CA SER A 73 -0.88 -11.20 -4.05
C SER A 73 -2.00 -12.24 -3.89
N ARG A 74 -2.16 -13.15 -4.87
CA ARG A 74 -3.14 -14.25 -4.80
C ARG A 74 -2.82 -15.21 -3.66
N ASP A 75 -1.59 -15.70 -3.58
CA ASP A 75 -1.17 -16.69 -2.58
C ASP A 75 -1.32 -16.13 -1.15
N LEU A 76 -0.99 -14.85 -0.95
CA LEU A 76 -1.16 -14.17 0.33
C LEU A 76 -2.63 -14.06 0.73
N ARG A 77 -3.51 -13.70 -0.21
CA ARG A 77 -4.97 -13.63 0.04
C ARG A 77 -5.54 -15.00 0.43
N GLU A 78 -5.18 -16.05 -0.30
CA GLU A 78 -5.63 -17.42 -0.02
C GLU A 78 -5.15 -17.92 1.35
N SER A 79 -3.87 -17.70 1.65
CA SER A 79 -3.27 -18.07 2.95
C SER A 79 -3.94 -17.34 4.12
N ASN A 80 -4.17 -16.04 3.98
CA ASN A 80 -4.85 -15.23 4.99
C ASN A 80 -6.31 -15.66 5.17
N ALA A 81 -7.03 -15.95 4.09
CA ALA A 81 -8.41 -16.41 4.14
C ALA A 81 -8.53 -17.75 4.88
N LEU A 82 -7.69 -18.73 4.53
CA LEU A 82 -7.65 -20.02 5.24
C LEU A 82 -7.25 -19.86 6.71
N ARG A 83 -6.28 -19.01 7.01
CA ARG A 83 -5.87 -18.71 8.39
C ARG A 83 -7.04 -18.12 9.20
N ALA A 84 -7.78 -17.19 8.63
CA ALA A 84 -8.94 -16.59 9.28
C ALA A 84 -10.02 -17.64 9.59
N MET A 85 -10.31 -18.53 8.64
CA MET A 85 -11.28 -19.61 8.84
C MET A 85 -10.84 -20.59 9.93
N ARG A 86 -9.56 -20.98 9.95
CA ARG A 86 -9.01 -21.83 11.02
C ARG A 86 -9.12 -21.19 12.40
N LEU A 87 -8.89 -19.88 12.51
CA LEU A 87 -9.04 -19.15 13.78
C LEU A 87 -10.49 -19.12 14.28
N GLN A 88 -11.47 -19.33 13.39
CA GLN A 88 -12.89 -19.49 13.73
C GLN A 88 -13.29 -20.96 13.99
N GLY A 89 -12.34 -21.90 13.95
CA GLY A 89 -12.60 -23.32 14.13
C GLY A 89 -13.22 -24.01 12.91
N LEU A 90 -13.21 -23.35 11.75
CA LEU A 90 -13.76 -23.89 10.51
C LEU A 90 -12.69 -24.61 9.69
N GLN A 91 -12.98 -25.84 9.26
CA GLN A 91 -12.17 -26.55 8.27
C GLN A 91 -12.69 -26.24 6.86
N MET A 92 -11.82 -25.62 6.06
CA MET A 92 -12.15 -25.14 4.73
C MET A 92 -11.05 -25.59 3.75
N LYS A 93 -11.45 -25.87 2.51
CA LYS A 93 -10.55 -26.04 1.36
C LYS A 93 -10.68 -24.85 0.41
N LEU A 94 -9.71 -24.64 -0.46
CA LEU A 94 -9.80 -23.62 -1.50
C LEU A 94 -10.49 -24.18 -2.74
N TRP A 95 -11.46 -23.44 -3.25
CA TRP A 95 -12.06 -23.67 -4.55
C TRP A 95 -12.07 -22.37 -5.36
N GLN A 96 -11.30 -22.34 -6.44
CA GLN A 96 -11.10 -21.13 -7.27
C GLN A 96 -10.71 -19.88 -6.45
N GLY A 97 -9.84 -20.06 -5.44
CA GLY A 97 -9.40 -19.00 -4.54
C GLY A 97 -10.39 -18.63 -3.42
N LEU A 98 -11.55 -19.28 -3.34
CA LEU A 98 -12.53 -19.08 -2.29
C LEU A 98 -12.47 -20.20 -1.25
N PRO A 99 -12.41 -19.90 0.07
CA PRO A 99 -12.56 -20.92 1.10
C PRO A 99 -13.99 -21.48 1.07
N VAL A 100 -14.12 -22.79 0.95
CA VAL A 100 -15.40 -23.53 1.00
C VAL A 100 -15.31 -24.62 2.08
N PRO A 101 -16.42 -24.99 2.75
CA PRO A 101 -16.41 -26.06 3.75
C PRO A 101 -15.82 -27.34 3.19
N ASP A 102 -14.95 -27.97 3.98
CA ASP A 102 -14.45 -29.29 3.66
C ASP A 102 -15.43 -30.34 4.19
N VAL A 103 -16.52 -30.51 3.43
CA VAL A 103 -17.52 -31.55 3.66
C VAL A 103 -17.25 -32.68 2.67
N ASP A 104 -17.11 -33.90 3.20
CA ASP A 104 -17.19 -35.14 2.43
C ASP A 104 -18.65 -35.41 2.00
#